data_AF-A0A9W7T8P9-F1
#
_entry.id   AF-A0A9W7T8P9-F1
#
_cell.length_a   1.000
_cell.length_b   1.000
_cell.length_c   1.000
_cell.angle_alpha   90.00
_cell.angle_beta   90.00
_cell.angle_gamma   90.00
#
_symmetry.space_group_name_H-M   'P 1'
#
loop_
_entity.id
_entity.type
_entity.pdbx_description
1 polymer ?
#
loop_
_entity_poly.entity_id
_entity_poly.type
_entity_poly.pdbx_seq_one_letter_code
_entity_poly.pdbx_strand_id
1 'polypeptide(L)'
;MEDLSKHMRLREWLIAQIDSGKYPGLSWENREKSMFKIPWKHAAKQDYRQNQDAALFKAWAMYKGKFQEGKDKADPSTWKTRLRCALNKSTDFQEVPERSQLDISEPYKVYRILDDTGRVADMCVNEEVIEDGALRETHLPMQVSSLGESNRGWTDCRLEVRLFYHGDLVHSTVSASQDGCFILQGCAPLGNERIYGPCQAKKVFFPGPDIVPLSPGITEAMSRLLPHLEKGVLVWVAPDGVFIKRFCQGRVYWDGPLAEHRENPNKLERERTCKLLDMTIFSQELQNHRQGTGPKPRYVVDLCFGEEFPDTSQPKSKKLITAQVIPLFAVECLESHDPSKSVDVKPSPSHRSCMQSHA
;
A
#
# COMPACT_ATOMS: atom_id res chain seq x y z
N MET A 1 -17.66 -27.69 -33.99
CA MET A 1 -16.27 -27.25 -33.77
C MET A 1 -16.32 -26.02 -32.87
N GLU A 2 -16.85 -26.18 -31.65
CA GLU A 2 -17.20 -25.10 -30.72
C GLU A 2 -16.96 -25.60 -29.29
N ASP A 3 -15.70 -25.72 -28.83
CA ASP A 3 -15.48 -25.91 -27.37
C ASP A 3 -14.07 -25.60 -26.84
N LEU A 4 -13.20 -24.91 -27.59
CA LEU A 4 -11.88 -24.49 -27.08
C LEU A 4 -11.84 -23.02 -26.60
N SER A 5 -12.89 -22.23 -26.86
CA SER A 5 -12.92 -20.80 -26.57
C SER A 5 -13.52 -20.42 -25.20
N LYS A 6 -14.03 -21.39 -24.43
CA LYS A 6 -14.80 -21.11 -23.20
C LYS A 6 -13.97 -20.62 -22.01
N HIS A 7 -12.64 -20.74 -22.04
CA HIS A 7 -11.79 -20.43 -20.89
C HIS A 7 -10.43 -19.77 -21.23
N MET A 8 -10.35 -18.97 -22.30
CA MET A 8 -9.18 -18.13 -22.55
C MET A 8 -8.95 -17.14 -21.40
N ARG A 9 -7.69 -16.99 -20.99
CA ARG A 9 -7.25 -15.97 -20.01
C ARG A 9 -7.40 -14.57 -20.61
N LEU A 10 -7.40 -13.54 -19.77
CA LEU A 10 -7.55 -12.14 -20.23
C LEU A 10 -6.51 -11.79 -21.32
N ARG A 11 -5.25 -12.22 -21.15
CA ARG A 11 -4.17 -12.03 -22.13
C ARG A 11 -4.55 -12.53 -23.51
N GLU A 12 -4.84 -13.82 -23.61
CA GLU A 12 -5.17 -14.51 -24.86
C GLU A 12 -6.43 -13.91 -25.50
N TRP A 13 -7.46 -13.65 -24.68
CA TRP A 13 -8.71 -13.07 -25.16
C TRP A 13 -8.49 -11.68 -25.78
N LEU A 14 -7.71 -10.84 -25.12
CA LEU A 14 -7.46 -9.46 -25.56
C LEU A 14 -6.58 -9.43 -26.82
N ILE A 15 -5.54 -10.27 -26.88
CA ILE A 15 -4.71 -10.46 -28.10
C ILE A 15 -5.61 -10.84 -29.28
N ALA A 16 -6.50 -11.82 -29.09
CA ALA A 16 -7.44 -12.22 -30.13
C ALA A 16 -8.38 -11.07 -30.55
N GLN A 17 -8.80 -10.21 -29.61
CA GLN A 17 -9.63 -9.04 -29.95
C GLN A 17 -8.84 -7.98 -30.74
N ILE A 18 -7.58 -7.73 -30.39
CA ILE A 18 -6.71 -6.79 -31.12
C ILE A 18 -6.47 -7.31 -32.54
N ASP A 19 -6.09 -8.58 -32.68
CA ASP A 19 -5.82 -9.22 -33.97
C ASP A 19 -7.07 -9.35 -34.84
N SER A 20 -8.26 -9.36 -34.24
CA SER A 20 -9.52 -9.40 -35.00
C SER A 20 -9.83 -8.12 -35.78
N GLY A 21 -9.24 -6.99 -35.40
CA GLY A 21 -9.52 -5.68 -36.01
C GLY A 21 -10.98 -5.18 -35.87
N LYS A 22 -11.81 -5.85 -35.05
CA LYS A 22 -13.26 -5.56 -34.93
C LYS A 22 -13.60 -4.26 -34.19
N TYR A 23 -12.68 -3.78 -33.35
CA TYR A 23 -12.93 -2.64 -32.46
C TYR A 23 -12.12 -1.42 -32.91
N PRO A 24 -12.78 -0.36 -33.42
CA PRO A 24 -12.07 0.84 -33.87
C PRO A 24 -11.16 1.41 -32.78
N GLY A 25 -9.90 1.69 -33.13
CA GLY A 25 -8.90 2.25 -32.22
C GLY A 25 -8.24 1.25 -31.25
N LEU A 26 -8.69 -0.02 -31.20
CA LEU A 26 -7.94 -1.11 -30.57
C LEU A 26 -6.90 -1.63 -31.56
N SER A 27 -5.61 -1.40 -31.33
CA SER A 27 -4.56 -1.86 -32.23
C SER A 27 -3.23 -2.06 -31.52
N TRP A 28 -2.34 -2.83 -32.16
CA TRP A 28 -0.92 -2.86 -31.80
C TRP A 28 -0.27 -1.49 -32.04
N GLU A 29 0.64 -1.09 -31.15
CA GLU A 29 1.45 0.12 -31.24
C GLU A 29 2.84 -0.17 -31.82
N ASN A 30 3.32 -1.41 -31.71
CA ASN A 30 4.61 -1.84 -32.24
C ASN A 30 4.51 -3.14 -33.05
N ARG A 31 5.48 -3.35 -33.96
CA ARG A 31 5.54 -4.53 -34.84
C ARG A 31 5.74 -5.85 -34.08
N GLU A 32 6.39 -5.79 -32.94
CA GLU A 32 6.68 -6.94 -32.07
C GLU A 32 5.45 -7.43 -31.29
N LYS A 33 4.29 -6.75 -31.42
CA LYS A 33 3.05 -7.09 -30.71
C LYS A 33 3.24 -7.21 -29.19
N SER A 34 4.04 -6.32 -28.61
CA SER A 34 4.26 -6.24 -27.16
C SER A 34 3.62 -4.99 -26.53
N MET A 35 3.10 -4.05 -27.34
CA MET A 35 2.35 -2.89 -26.88
C MET A 35 1.11 -2.67 -27.73
N PHE A 36 -0.01 -2.32 -27.11
CA PHE A 36 -1.28 -2.05 -27.79
C PHE A 36 -2.00 -0.87 -27.15
N LYS A 37 -2.89 -0.24 -27.91
CA LYS A 37 -3.75 0.86 -27.44
C LYS A 37 -5.20 0.42 -27.29
N ILE A 38 -5.89 0.93 -26.28
CA ILE A 38 -7.34 0.77 -26.05
C ILE A 38 -8.00 2.15 -26.09
N PRO A 39 -9.08 2.34 -26.88
CA PRO A 39 -9.91 3.54 -26.83
C PRO A 39 -10.50 3.79 -25.43
N TRP A 40 -10.40 5.02 -24.93
CA TRP A 40 -10.74 5.37 -23.55
C TRP A 40 -11.74 6.51 -23.38
N LYS A 41 -12.62 6.73 -24.36
CA LYS A 41 -13.61 7.82 -24.35
C LYS A 41 -14.50 7.79 -23.09
N HIS A 42 -14.80 8.98 -22.55
CA HIS A 42 -15.67 9.15 -21.39
C HIS A 42 -17.14 9.21 -21.84
N ALA A 43 -18.01 8.47 -21.14
CA ALA A 43 -19.45 8.41 -21.45
C ALA A 43 -20.18 9.76 -21.29
N ALA A 44 -19.56 10.73 -20.60
CA ALA A 44 -20.09 12.08 -20.45
C ALA A 44 -19.76 13.02 -21.64
N LYS A 45 -18.92 12.59 -22.60
CA LYS A 45 -18.65 13.39 -23.81
C LYS A 45 -19.88 13.37 -24.73
N GLN A 46 -20.21 14.51 -25.34
CA GLN A 46 -21.40 14.65 -26.21
C GLN A 46 -21.35 13.74 -27.46
N ASP A 47 -20.15 13.42 -27.92
CA ASP A 47 -19.88 12.57 -29.09
C ASP A 47 -19.60 11.10 -28.70
N TYR A 48 -20.05 10.67 -27.52
CA TYR A 48 -19.93 9.29 -27.06
C TYR A 48 -20.91 8.36 -27.80
N ARG A 49 -20.37 7.38 -28.52
CA ARG A 49 -21.09 6.39 -29.31
C ARG A 49 -21.02 5.04 -28.60
N GLN A 50 -22.07 4.71 -27.85
CA GLN A 50 -22.11 3.47 -27.06
C GLN A 50 -21.79 2.20 -27.88
N ASN A 51 -22.27 2.11 -29.12
CA ASN A 51 -22.03 0.96 -29.99
C ASN A 51 -20.57 0.82 -30.47
N GLN A 52 -19.76 1.88 -30.41
CA GLN A 52 -18.35 1.88 -30.81
C GLN A 52 -17.44 1.98 -29.58
N ASP A 53 -17.63 3.03 -28.78
CA ASP A 53 -16.80 3.36 -27.63
C ASP A 53 -16.99 2.40 -26.45
N ALA A 54 -18.11 1.68 -26.39
CA ALA A 54 -18.35 0.63 -25.41
C ALA A 54 -18.15 -0.79 -25.97
N ALA A 55 -17.85 -0.95 -27.26
CA ALA A 55 -17.92 -2.25 -27.94
C ALA A 55 -16.97 -3.29 -27.34
N LEU A 56 -15.70 -2.93 -27.12
CA LEU A 56 -14.71 -3.82 -26.49
C LEU A 56 -15.11 -4.18 -25.06
N PHE A 57 -15.58 -3.20 -24.29
CA PHE A 57 -15.99 -3.39 -22.90
C PHE A 57 -17.22 -4.30 -22.80
N LYS A 58 -18.21 -4.10 -23.68
CA LYS A 58 -19.39 -4.95 -23.83
C LYS A 58 -18.99 -6.38 -24.16
N ALA A 59 -18.10 -6.57 -25.13
CA ALA A 59 -17.63 -7.89 -25.53
C ALA A 59 -16.95 -8.63 -24.37
N TRP A 60 -16.13 -7.94 -23.57
CA TRP A 60 -15.54 -8.54 -22.36
C TRP A 60 -16.60 -8.95 -21.34
N ALA A 61 -17.63 -8.11 -21.13
CA ALA A 61 -18.72 -8.42 -20.21
C ALA A 61 -19.54 -9.64 -20.67
N MET A 62 -19.80 -9.75 -21.97
CA MET A 62 -20.45 -10.91 -22.59
C MET A 62 -19.59 -12.17 -22.44
N TYR A 63 -18.31 -12.08 -22.75
CA TYR A 63 -17.36 -13.19 -22.65
C TYR A 63 -17.25 -13.74 -21.22
N LYS A 64 -17.27 -12.88 -20.21
CA LYS A 64 -17.27 -13.29 -18.79
C LYS A 64 -18.64 -13.73 -18.27
N GLY A 65 -19.67 -13.77 -19.12
CA GLY A 65 -21.04 -14.14 -18.76
C GLY A 65 -21.69 -13.16 -17.77
N LYS A 66 -21.22 -11.91 -17.74
CA LYS A 66 -21.72 -10.87 -16.82
C LYS A 66 -22.67 -9.87 -17.48
N PHE A 67 -23.00 -10.09 -18.76
CA PHE A 67 -23.99 -9.36 -19.54
C PHE A 67 -24.54 -10.24 -20.66
N GLN A 68 -25.86 -10.27 -20.84
CA GLN A 68 -26.55 -10.96 -21.92
C GLN A 68 -27.33 -9.94 -22.78
N GLU A 69 -26.98 -9.87 -24.06
CA GLU A 69 -27.64 -8.96 -25.01
C GLU A 69 -29.11 -9.32 -25.20
N GLY A 70 -29.99 -8.31 -25.19
CA GLY A 70 -31.44 -8.49 -25.30
C GLY A 70 -32.14 -8.88 -23.99
N LYS A 71 -31.40 -9.31 -22.95
CA LYS A 71 -31.95 -9.69 -21.63
C LYS A 71 -31.60 -8.69 -20.54
N ASP A 72 -30.34 -8.29 -20.46
CA ASP A 72 -29.85 -7.37 -19.45
C ASP A 72 -29.89 -5.91 -19.96
N LYS A 73 -30.14 -4.96 -19.05
CA LYS A 73 -30.05 -3.53 -19.37
C LYS A 73 -28.59 -3.15 -19.66
N ALA A 74 -28.37 -2.41 -20.74
CA ALA A 74 -27.04 -1.97 -21.11
C ALA A 74 -26.45 -0.96 -20.09
N ASP A 75 -25.22 -1.22 -19.65
CA ASP A 75 -24.49 -0.36 -18.72
C ASP A 75 -22.99 -0.26 -19.12
N PRO A 76 -22.66 0.68 -20.02
CA PRO A 76 -21.29 0.91 -20.49
C PRO A 76 -20.29 1.23 -19.37
N SER A 77 -20.73 1.93 -18.32
CA SER A 77 -19.88 2.31 -17.18
C SER A 77 -19.44 1.09 -16.38
N THR A 78 -20.36 0.15 -16.14
CA THR A 78 -20.06 -1.13 -15.49
C THR A 78 -19.15 -1.99 -16.36
N TRP A 79 -19.39 -2.06 -17.68
CA TRP A 79 -18.54 -2.82 -18.59
C TRP A 79 -17.10 -2.30 -18.64
N LYS A 80 -16.93 -0.97 -18.79
CA LYS A 80 -15.63 -0.31 -18.79
C LYS A 80 -14.90 -0.55 -17.46
N THR A 81 -15.62 -0.45 -16.33
CA THR A 81 -15.07 -0.74 -15.00
C THR A 81 -14.57 -2.18 -14.88
N ARG A 82 -15.32 -3.15 -15.41
CA ARG A 82 -14.92 -4.57 -15.36
C ARG A 82 -13.65 -4.86 -16.16
N LEU A 83 -13.53 -4.35 -17.38
CA LEU A 83 -12.31 -4.56 -18.17
C LEU A 83 -11.12 -3.82 -17.55
N ARG A 84 -11.30 -2.57 -17.10
CA ARG A 84 -10.27 -1.81 -16.37
C ARG A 84 -9.75 -2.60 -15.16
N CYS A 85 -10.66 -3.11 -14.34
CA CYS A 85 -10.29 -3.92 -13.18
C CYS A 85 -9.59 -5.23 -13.57
N ALA A 86 -9.93 -5.83 -14.71
CA ALA A 86 -9.26 -7.04 -15.19
C ALA A 86 -7.83 -6.74 -15.67
N LEU A 87 -7.64 -5.64 -16.41
CA LEU A 87 -6.32 -5.17 -16.86
C LEU A 87 -5.43 -4.82 -15.66
N ASN A 88 -5.93 -4.02 -14.71
CA ASN A 88 -5.15 -3.59 -13.54
C ASN A 88 -4.76 -4.74 -12.60
N LYS A 89 -5.53 -5.83 -12.57
CA LYS A 89 -5.25 -7.01 -11.74
C LYS A 89 -4.35 -8.04 -12.42
N SER A 90 -4.20 -7.97 -13.74
CA SER A 90 -3.45 -8.96 -14.50
C SER A 90 -1.96 -8.64 -14.43
N THR A 91 -1.15 -9.68 -14.19
CA THR A 91 0.32 -9.61 -14.26
C THR A 91 0.84 -9.63 -15.70
N ASP A 92 -0.03 -9.84 -16.68
CA ASP A 92 0.33 -9.90 -18.10
C ASP A 92 0.42 -8.51 -18.74
N PHE A 93 -0.06 -7.46 -18.05
CA PHE A 93 -0.20 -6.13 -18.62
C PHE A 93 0.37 -5.05 -17.70
N GLN A 94 1.01 -4.05 -18.30
CA GLN A 94 1.47 -2.83 -17.64
C GLN A 94 0.94 -1.62 -18.41
N GLU A 95 0.24 -0.70 -17.76
CA GLU A 95 -0.15 0.58 -18.39
C GLU A 95 1.11 1.43 -18.64
N VAL A 96 1.15 2.12 -19.78
CA VAL A 96 2.24 3.04 -20.16
C VAL A 96 1.65 4.46 -20.30
N PRO A 97 1.50 5.21 -19.19
CA PRO A 97 0.83 6.51 -19.18
C PRO A 97 1.49 7.52 -20.12
N GLU A 98 2.81 7.47 -20.26
CA GLU A 98 3.61 8.41 -21.07
C GLU A 98 3.28 8.31 -22.57
N ARG A 99 2.69 7.19 -23.00
CA ARG A 99 2.25 6.95 -24.39
C ARG A 99 0.74 7.07 -24.56
N SER A 100 0.00 7.27 -23.48
CA SER A 100 -1.45 7.42 -23.50
C SER A 100 -1.83 8.86 -23.84
N GLN A 101 -2.91 9.07 -24.59
CA GLN A 101 -3.41 10.40 -24.93
C GLN A 101 -4.89 10.51 -24.57
N LEU A 102 -5.20 11.31 -23.55
CA LEU A 102 -6.57 11.46 -23.04
C LEU A 102 -7.24 12.78 -23.44
N ASP A 103 -6.46 13.77 -23.88
CA ASP A 103 -6.93 15.14 -24.18
C ASP A 103 -7.28 15.36 -25.66
N ILE A 104 -7.27 14.29 -26.47
CA ILE A 104 -7.61 14.33 -27.89
C ILE A 104 -9.08 13.93 -28.15
N SER A 105 -9.55 14.12 -29.38
CA SER A 105 -10.92 13.78 -29.80
C SER A 105 -11.25 12.29 -29.59
N GLU A 106 -10.31 11.42 -29.97
CA GLU A 106 -10.40 9.96 -29.80
C GLU A 106 -9.35 9.48 -28.79
N PRO A 107 -9.61 9.62 -27.48
CA PRO A 107 -8.62 9.35 -26.45
C PRO A 107 -8.34 7.84 -26.33
N TYR A 108 -7.11 7.50 -25.96
CA TYR A 108 -6.68 6.11 -25.81
C TYR A 108 -5.66 5.94 -24.69
N LYS A 109 -5.56 4.71 -24.20
CA LYS A 109 -4.55 4.25 -23.23
C LYS A 109 -3.66 3.20 -23.85
N VAL A 110 -2.36 3.23 -23.54
CA VAL A 110 -1.38 2.26 -24.03
C VAL A 110 -1.03 1.28 -22.93
N TYR A 111 -0.95 0.01 -23.30
CA TYR A 111 -0.57 -1.11 -22.43
C TYR A 111 0.54 -1.92 -23.08
N ARG A 112 1.48 -2.39 -22.25
CA ARG A 112 2.55 -3.33 -22.61
C ARG A 112 2.19 -4.73 -22.11
N ILE A 113 2.45 -5.74 -22.93
CA ILE A 113 2.36 -7.15 -22.56
C ILE A 113 3.69 -7.58 -21.94
N LEU A 114 3.63 -8.29 -20.81
CA LEU A 114 4.80 -8.84 -20.13
C LEU A 114 4.94 -10.33 -20.49
N ASP A 115 6.10 -10.77 -20.98
CA ASP A 115 6.35 -12.15 -21.39
C ASP A 115 6.71 -13.08 -20.22
N ASP A 116 6.30 -14.35 -20.33
CA ASP A 116 6.51 -15.41 -19.32
C ASP A 116 7.73 -16.31 -19.66
N THR A 117 8.61 -15.87 -20.57
CA THR A 117 9.73 -16.65 -21.16
C THR A 117 10.95 -16.79 -20.24
N GLY A 118 10.73 -17.10 -18.97
CA GLY A 118 11.80 -17.39 -17.99
C GLY A 118 11.61 -18.69 -17.23
N ARG A 119 10.77 -19.62 -17.72
CA ARG A 119 10.40 -20.85 -17.01
C ARG A 119 10.79 -22.17 -17.70
N VAL A 120 11.49 -22.16 -18.83
CA VAL A 120 11.94 -23.39 -19.51
C VAL A 120 13.32 -23.20 -20.15
N ALA A 121 14.36 -23.03 -19.34
CA ALA A 121 15.76 -23.24 -19.72
C ALA A 121 16.64 -23.11 -18.46
N ASP A 122 16.48 -24.03 -17.51
CA ASP A 122 17.50 -24.21 -16.47
C ASP A 122 17.58 -25.70 -16.12
N MET A 123 18.11 -26.46 -17.09
CA MET A 123 18.68 -27.78 -16.87
C MET A 123 20.01 -27.83 -17.64
N CYS A 124 21.08 -27.70 -16.87
CA CYS A 124 22.43 -28.25 -17.09
C CYS A 124 23.14 -27.89 -18.41
N VAL A 125 24.20 -27.06 -18.35
CA VAL A 125 25.60 -27.50 -18.60
C VAL A 125 26.54 -26.58 -17.80
N ASN A 126 27.40 -27.17 -16.96
CA ASN A 126 28.64 -26.56 -16.49
C ASN A 126 29.72 -26.78 -17.55
N GLU A 127 30.46 -25.74 -17.95
CA GLU A 127 31.91 -25.86 -18.14
C GLU A 127 32.59 -24.47 -18.22
N GLU A 128 33.73 -24.38 -17.55
CA GLU A 128 34.65 -23.25 -17.45
C GLU A 128 35.42 -23.02 -18.75
N VAL A 129 35.81 -21.78 -19.07
CA VAL A 129 37.16 -21.41 -19.56
C VAL A 129 37.52 -19.99 -19.12
N ILE A 130 38.76 -19.85 -18.65
CA ILE A 130 39.49 -18.67 -18.13
C ILE A 130 40.10 -17.84 -19.28
N GLU A 131 40.41 -16.57 -18.96
CA GLU A 131 41.40 -15.62 -19.54
C GLU A 131 40.74 -14.40 -20.16
N ASP A 132 41.25 -13.18 -20.05
CA ASP A 132 42.21 -12.46 -19.20
C ASP A 132 42.04 -11.00 -19.68
N GLY A 133 42.26 -9.99 -18.84
CA GLY A 133 42.18 -8.60 -19.33
C GLY A 133 41.89 -7.55 -18.28
N ALA A 134 42.91 -7.24 -17.50
CA ALA A 134 42.96 -6.08 -16.62
C ALA A 134 42.79 -4.75 -17.39
N LEU A 135 42.00 -3.83 -16.83
CA LEU A 135 42.35 -2.40 -16.78
C LEU A 135 41.90 -1.81 -15.43
N ARG A 136 42.91 -1.47 -14.64
CA ARG A 136 42.94 -0.60 -13.45
C ARG A 136 42.90 0.86 -13.94
N GLU A 137 42.11 1.75 -13.34
CA GLU A 137 42.45 2.77 -12.29
C GLU A 137 41.47 3.96 -12.54
N THR A 138 41.03 4.86 -11.65
CA THR A 138 41.36 5.26 -10.28
C THR A 138 40.24 6.19 -9.76
N HIS A 139 39.79 5.95 -8.53
CA HIS A 139 39.50 6.89 -7.42
C HIS A 139 39.31 8.40 -7.66
N LEU A 140 38.23 8.98 -7.08
CA LEU A 140 38.23 9.69 -5.76
C LEU A 140 36.83 10.26 -5.40
N PRO A 141 36.50 10.42 -4.10
CA PRO A 141 35.19 10.80 -3.59
C PRO A 141 35.04 12.32 -3.42
N MET A 142 33.84 12.86 -3.62
CA MET A 142 33.52 14.23 -3.21
C MET A 142 32.76 14.23 -1.87
N GLN A 143 33.45 14.71 -0.83
CA GLN A 143 32.85 15.34 0.34
C GLN A 143 32.77 16.86 0.10
N VAL A 144 31.62 17.48 0.37
CA VAL A 144 31.42 18.90 0.70
C VAL A 144 30.14 18.93 1.54
N SER A 145 30.21 18.88 2.88
CA SER A 145 30.57 19.90 3.87
C SER A 145 29.38 20.80 4.29
N SER A 146 29.08 20.67 5.59
CA SER A 146 28.28 21.49 6.51
C SER A 146 27.86 22.88 6.04
N LEU A 147 26.54 23.10 5.97
CA LEU A 147 25.85 24.34 6.34
C LEU A 147 24.48 23.95 6.93
N GLY A 148 24.24 24.30 8.21
CA GLY A 148 22.91 24.32 8.84
C GLY A 148 22.58 23.19 9.80
N GLU A 149 22.99 23.32 11.06
CA GLU A 149 22.42 22.57 12.19
C GLU A 149 20.96 22.99 12.41
N SER A 150 20.02 22.37 11.69
CA SER A 150 18.57 22.32 12.04
C SER A 150 17.76 21.44 11.08
N ASN A 151 18.33 20.33 10.59
CA ASN A 151 17.51 19.28 9.99
C ASN A 151 18.21 17.92 10.11
N ARG A 152 18.17 17.29 11.29
CA ARG A 152 18.33 15.83 11.33
C ARG A 152 17.12 15.28 10.57
N GLY A 153 17.31 14.90 9.32
CA GLY A 153 16.31 14.18 8.55
C GLY A 153 15.77 13.04 9.41
N TRP A 154 14.45 12.80 9.37
CA TRP A 154 13.82 11.87 10.27
C TRP A 154 14.18 10.47 9.77
N THR A 155 15.33 9.97 10.23
CA THR A 155 15.89 8.68 9.81
C THR A 155 15.24 7.50 10.54
N ASP A 156 14.42 7.78 11.55
CA ASP A 156 13.72 6.75 12.29
C ASP A 156 12.45 6.32 11.54
N CYS A 157 12.54 5.15 10.91
CA CYS A 157 11.44 4.50 10.22
C CYS A 157 10.67 3.52 11.11
N ARG A 158 10.96 3.47 12.42
CA ARG A 158 10.36 2.46 13.29
C ARG A 158 8.86 2.69 13.49
N LEU A 159 8.12 1.60 13.31
CA LEU A 159 6.68 1.53 13.53
C LEU A 159 6.40 0.45 14.56
N GLU A 160 5.79 0.81 15.68
CA GLU A 160 5.17 -0.17 16.57
C GLU A 160 3.77 -0.51 16.06
N VAL A 161 3.49 -1.81 15.93
CA VAL A 161 2.21 -2.35 15.51
C VAL A 161 1.65 -3.20 16.63
N ARG A 162 0.45 -2.86 17.08
CA ARG A 162 -0.31 -3.59 18.11
C ARG A 162 -1.62 -4.09 17.51
N LEU A 163 -1.88 -5.38 17.57
CA LEU A 163 -3.11 -6.01 17.08
C LEU A 163 -4.03 -6.31 18.24
N PHE A 164 -5.33 -6.07 18.05
CA PHE A 164 -6.35 -6.31 19.05
C PHE A 164 -7.52 -7.07 18.48
N TYR A 165 -8.02 -8.05 19.23
CA TYR A 165 -9.25 -8.78 18.94
C TYR A 165 -10.29 -8.43 19.98
N HIS A 166 -11.38 -7.79 19.56
CA HIS A 166 -12.47 -7.35 20.45
C HIS A 166 -11.93 -6.62 21.70
N GLY A 167 -10.98 -5.70 21.47
CA GLY A 167 -10.36 -4.87 22.51
C GLY A 167 -9.15 -5.48 23.22
N ASP A 168 -8.96 -6.80 23.16
CA ASP A 168 -7.85 -7.47 23.83
C ASP A 168 -6.59 -7.45 22.96
N LEU A 169 -5.45 -7.05 23.55
CA LEU A 169 -4.16 -7.03 22.86
C LEU A 169 -3.68 -8.46 22.61
N VAL A 170 -3.53 -8.80 21.34
CA VAL A 170 -3.17 -10.15 20.91
C VAL A 170 -1.76 -10.28 20.34
N HIS A 171 -1.22 -9.18 19.82
CA HIS A 171 0.14 -9.15 19.30
C HIS A 171 0.70 -7.73 19.39
N SER A 172 1.99 -7.60 19.70
CA SER A 172 2.71 -6.33 19.63
C SER A 172 4.10 -6.56 19.05
N THR A 173 4.51 -5.71 18.11
CA THR A 173 5.84 -5.80 17.52
C THR A 173 6.31 -4.46 16.98
N VAL A 174 7.62 -4.26 16.94
CA VAL A 174 8.24 -3.09 16.31
C VAL A 174 8.85 -3.51 14.97
N SER A 175 8.50 -2.81 13.90
CA SER A 175 9.22 -2.87 12.63
C SER A 175 10.27 -1.78 12.59
N ALA A 176 11.49 -2.13 12.20
CA ALA A 176 12.58 -1.19 11.89
C ALA A 176 12.96 -1.23 10.40
N SER A 177 12.10 -1.82 9.57
CA SER A 177 12.33 -1.94 8.13
C SER A 177 12.04 -0.63 7.42
N GLN A 178 12.97 -0.20 6.56
CA GLN A 178 12.82 0.99 5.71
C GLN A 178 11.69 0.85 4.68
N ASP A 179 11.41 -0.38 4.24
CA ASP A 179 10.27 -0.68 3.36
C ASP A 179 8.93 -0.72 4.13
N GLY A 180 8.95 -0.43 5.44
CA GLY A 180 7.77 -0.45 6.31
C GLY A 180 7.41 -1.85 6.81
N CYS A 181 6.12 -2.07 7.05
CA CYS A 181 5.58 -3.35 7.49
C CYS A 181 4.22 -3.68 6.88
N PHE A 182 4.04 -4.95 6.52
CA PHE A 182 2.76 -5.50 6.15
C PHE A 182 2.00 -6.00 7.39
N ILE A 183 0.71 -5.70 7.48
CA ILE A 183 -0.22 -6.33 8.44
C ILE A 183 -1.19 -7.19 7.62
N LEU A 184 -1.05 -8.51 7.68
CA LEU A 184 -1.68 -9.44 6.73
C LEU A 184 -1.99 -10.82 7.32
N GLN A 185 -2.81 -11.61 6.64
CA GLN A 185 -3.07 -13.01 7.01
C GLN A 185 -2.23 -14.01 6.19
N GLY A 186 -1.94 -13.69 4.94
CA GLY A 186 -1.33 -14.61 3.98
C GLY A 186 -0.04 -14.05 3.37
N CYS A 187 0.01 -13.97 2.05
CA CYS A 187 1.23 -13.52 1.37
C CYS A 187 1.20 -12.02 1.06
N ALA A 188 2.32 -11.35 1.30
CA ALA A 188 2.52 -9.98 0.86
C ALA A 188 2.42 -9.92 -0.69
N PRO A 189 1.68 -8.97 -1.27
CA PRO A 189 1.44 -8.87 -2.71
C PRO A 189 2.64 -8.24 -3.43
N LEU A 190 3.86 -8.68 -3.09
CA LEU A 190 5.07 -8.14 -3.66
C LEU A 190 5.06 -8.36 -5.18
N GLY A 191 5.21 -7.26 -5.91
CA GLY A 191 5.49 -7.32 -7.34
C GLY A 191 6.79 -8.08 -7.58
N ASN A 192 7.03 -8.44 -8.84
CA ASN A 192 8.16 -9.29 -9.24
C ASN A 192 9.48 -8.79 -8.63
N GLU A 193 10.03 -9.49 -7.63
CA GLU A 193 11.27 -9.12 -6.92
C GLU A 193 12.46 -8.93 -7.88
N ARG A 194 12.38 -9.57 -9.04
CA ARG A 194 13.34 -9.45 -10.15
C ARG A 194 13.41 -8.04 -10.76
N ILE A 195 12.37 -7.21 -10.61
CA ILE A 195 12.29 -5.87 -11.22
C ILE A 195 12.59 -4.77 -10.19
N TYR A 196 12.06 -4.90 -8.98
CA TYR A 196 12.15 -3.86 -7.95
C TYR A 196 13.12 -4.19 -6.82
N GLY A 197 13.75 -5.37 -6.87
CA GLY A 197 14.53 -5.91 -5.76
C GLY A 197 13.65 -6.56 -4.69
N PRO A 198 14.27 -7.23 -3.70
CA PRO A 198 13.56 -7.85 -2.58
C PRO A 198 12.95 -6.76 -1.70
N CYS A 199 11.64 -6.84 -1.45
CA CYS A 199 11.01 -5.99 -0.44
C CYS A 199 11.26 -6.60 0.94
N GLN A 200 11.93 -5.83 1.79
CA GLN A 200 12.32 -6.24 3.15
C GLN A 200 11.27 -5.83 4.20
N ALA A 201 10.09 -5.38 3.76
CA ALA A 201 9.00 -4.99 4.64
C ALA A 201 8.69 -6.11 5.64
N LYS A 202 8.73 -5.78 6.94
CA LYS A 202 8.43 -6.73 7.99
C LYS A 202 6.99 -7.22 7.85
N LYS A 203 6.77 -8.53 7.89
CA LYS A 203 5.43 -9.13 7.86
C LYS A 203 4.94 -9.32 9.29
N VAL A 204 3.82 -8.70 9.62
CA VAL A 204 3.07 -8.85 10.87
C VAL A 204 1.81 -9.64 10.55
N PHE A 205 1.76 -10.88 11.02
CA PHE A 205 0.64 -11.77 10.75
C PHE A 205 -0.47 -11.58 11.77
N PHE A 206 -1.73 -11.59 11.32
CA PHE A 206 -2.87 -11.70 12.23
C PHE A 206 -2.81 -13.07 12.93
N PRO A 207 -2.83 -13.11 14.28
CA PRO A 207 -2.90 -14.38 14.99
C PRO A 207 -4.21 -15.14 14.74
N GLY A 208 -4.24 -16.45 15.01
CA GLY A 208 -5.49 -17.21 15.00
C GLY A 208 -6.50 -16.67 16.03
N PRO A 209 -7.83 -16.84 15.83
CA PRO A 209 -8.84 -16.34 16.77
C PRO A 209 -8.89 -17.14 18.09
N ASP A 210 -8.20 -18.27 18.17
CA ASP A 210 -8.11 -19.19 19.31
C ASP A 210 -7.19 -18.70 20.45
N ILE A 211 -6.39 -17.66 20.20
CA ILE A 211 -5.41 -17.16 21.18
C ILE A 211 -6.04 -16.39 22.35
N VAL A 212 -7.29 -15.95 22.20
CA VAL A 212 -8.04 -15.23 23.23
C VAL A 212 -9.43 -15.84 23.35
N PRO A 213 -10.01 -15.87 24.57
CA PRO A 213 -11.35 -16.40 24.76
C PRO A 213 -12.40 -15.47 24.14
N LEU A 214 -12.89 -15.83 22.95
CA LEU A 214 -13.93 -15.10 22.23
C LEU A 214 -15.25 -15.87 22.24
N SER A 215 -16.37 -15.14 22.15
CA SER A 215 -17.67 -15.79 22.01
C SER A 215 -17.77 -16.52 20.67
N PRO A 216 -18.55 -17.61 20.56
CA PRO A 216 -18.64 -18.41 19.34
C PRO A 216 -19.00 -17.57 18.09
N GLY A 217 -19.91 -16.60 18.23
CA GLY A 217 -20.31 -15.73 17.13
C GLY A 217 -19.20 -14.78 16.66
N ILE A 218 -18.36 -14.28 17.58
CA ILE A 218 -17.21 -13.44 17.24
C ILE A 218 -16.14 -14.27 16.52
N THR A 219 -15.82 -15.45 17.06
CA THR A 219 -14.86 -16.39 16.45
C THR A 219 -15.26 -16.79 15.04
N GLU A 220 -16.55 -17.05 14.82
CA GLU A 220 -17.10 -17.39 13.51
C GLU A 220 -17.02 -16.21 12.54
N ALA A 221 -17.37 -15.00 12.98
CA ALA A 221 -17.26 -13.79 12.17
C ALA A 221 -15.80 -13.52 11.75
N MET A 222 -14.85 -13.66 12.68
CA MET A 222 -13.41 -13.52 12.38
C MET A 222 -12.93 -14.58 11.40
N SER A 223 -13.34 -15.84 11.58
CA SER A 223 -12.98 -16.95 10.68
C SER A 223 -13.43 -16.69 9.24
N ARG A 224 -14.57 -16.00 9.05
CA ARG A 224 -15.05 -15.56 7.73
C ARG A 224 -14.30 -14.34 7.20
N LEU A 225 -13.82 -13.45 8.07
CA LEU A 225 -13.12 -12.23 7.69
C LEU A 225 -11.66 -12.46 7.30
N LEU A 226 -10.90 -13.24 8.07
CA LEU A 226 -9.45 -13.43 7.92
C LEU A 226 -9.03 -13.82 6.48
N PRO A 227 -9.74 -14.71 5.76
CA PRO A 227 -9.40 -15.04 4.36
C PRO A 227 -9.42 -13.81 3.43
N HIS A 228 -10.25 -12.81 3.72
CA HIS A 228 -10.29 -11.58 2.94
C HIS A 228 -9.15 -10.61 3.26
N LEU A 229 -8.36 -10.87 4.31
CA LEU A 229 -7.21 -10.08 4.77
C LEU A 229 -5.86 -10.64 4.30
N GLU A 230 -5.86 -11.64 3.42
CA GLU A 230 -4.66 -12.35 2.93
C GLU A 230 -3.51 -11.43 2.51
N LYS A 231 -3.80 -10.42 1.66
CA LYS A 231 -2.81 -9.44 1.16
C LYS A 231 -2.58 -8.25 2.08
N GLY A 232 -3.44 -8.09 3.09
CA GLY A 232 -3.34 -7.06 4.12
C GLY A 232 -3.20 -5.60 3.66
N VAL A 233 -2.48 -4.84 4.48
CA VAL A 233 -2.08 -3.44 4.27
C VAL A 233 -0.58 -3.30 4.44
N LEU A 234 0.06 -2.38 3.71
CA LEU A 234 1.45 -1.95 3.92
C LEU A 234 1.44 -0.58 4.58
N VAL A 235 2.19 -0.41 5.66
CA VAL A 235 2.41 0.87 6.32
C VAL A 235 3.90 1.18 6.34
N TRP A 236 4.30 2.40 5.99
CA TRP A 236 5.70 2.80 5.95
C TRP A 236 5.89 4.26 6.36
N VAL A 237 7.11 4.59 6.78
CA VAL A 237 7.56 5.95 7.06
C VAL A 237 8.37 6.44 5.86
N ALA A 238 8.10 7.65 5.42
CA ALA A 238 8.88 8.36 4.42
C ALA A 238 9.22 9.77 4.95
N PRO A 239 10.16 10.51 4.32
CA PRO A 239 10.60 11.81 4.84
C PRO A 239 9.48 12.84 5.05
N ASP A 240 8.39 12.75 4.30
CA ASP A 240 7.28 13.69 4.35
C ASP A 240 6.05 13.15 5.13
N GLY A 241 6.06 11.91 5.62
CA GLY A 241 4.91 11.36 6.33
C GLY A 241 4.94 9.89 6.66
N VAL A 242 3.86 9.45 7.31
CA VAL A 242 3.50 8.04 7.43
C VAL A 242 2.43 7.72 6.40
N PHE A 243 2.58 6.61 5.69
CA PHE A 243 1.73 6.24 4.58
C PHE A 243 1.20 4.82 4.72
N ILE A 244 0.03 4.58 4.12
CA ILE A 244 -0.58 3.26 4.04
C ILE A 244 -1.06 2.96 2.63
N LYS A 245 -1.04 1.67 2.27
CA LYS A 245 -1.68 1.15 1.07
C LYS A 245 -2.39 -0.16 1.37
N ARG A 246 -3.67 -0.24 0.99
CA ARG A 246 -4.51 -1.43 1.21
C ARG A 246 -4.48 -2.36 -0.01
N PHE A 247 -4.25 -3.65 0.21
CA PHE A 247 -4.22 -4.66 -0.85
C PHE A 247 -5.25 -5.79 -0.70
N CYS A 248 -5.73 -5.99 0.53
CA CYS A 248 -6.71 -7.01 0.88
C CYS A 248 -8.08 -6.80 0.24
N GLN A 249 -8.87 -7.87 0.17
CA GLN A 249 -10.27 -7.82 -0.31
C GLN A 249 -11.19 -7.25 0.76
N GLY A 250 -10.93 -7.59 2.03
CA GLY A 250 -11.64 -7.08 3.19
C GLY A 250 -11.56 -5.56 3.26
N ARG A 251 -12.66 -4.92 3.67
CA ARG A 251 -12.69 -3.47 3.87
C ARG A 251 -11.79 -3.11 5.05
N VAL A 252 -11.07 -1.99 4.93
CA VAL A 252 -10.25 -1.46 6.03
C VAL A 252 -10.65 -0.01 6.20
N TYR A 253 -10.88 0.37 7.43
CA TYR A 253 -11.24 1.71 7.85
C TYR A 253 -10.20 2.22 8.84
N TRP A 254 -10.10 3.53 9.03
CA TRP A 254 -9.07 4.11 9.87
C TRP A 254 -9.49 5.38 10.62
N ASP A 255 -8.77 5.70 11.68
CA ASP A 255 -8.76 7.03 12.30
C ASP A 255 -7.32 7.42 12.62
N GLY A 256 -7.04 8.72 12.64
CA GLY A 256 -5.69 9.21 12.80
C GLY A 256 -5.56 10.73 12.65
N PRO A 257 -4.32 11.24 12.56
CA PRO A 257 -4.04 12.66 12.47
C PRO A 257 -4.70 13.31 11.24
N LEU A 258 -4.55 12.69 10.06
CA LEU A 258 -5.10 13.19 8.79
C LEU A 258 -6.47 12.58 8.42
N ALA A 259 -7.14 11.90 9.35
CA ALA A 259 -8.47 11.35 9.08
C ALA A 259 -9.48 12.50 8.85
N GLU A 260 -10.19 12.44 7.73
CA GLU A 260 -11.12 13.49 7.30
C GLU A 260 -12.36 13.55 8.20
N HIS A 261 -12.88 12.40 8.59
CA HIS A 261 -14.10 12.30 9.37
C HIS A 261 -13.80 11.81 10.79
N ARG A 262 -14.38 12.49 11.79
CA ARG A 262 -14.29 12.09 13.21
C ARG A 262 -15.44 11.17 13.65
N GLU A 263 -16.61 11.35 13.04
CA GLU A 263 -17.84 10.65 13.42
C GLU A 263 -18.35 9.72 12.31
N ASN A 264 -17.84 9.86 11.09
CA ASN A 264 -18.21 9.03 9.95
C ASN A 264 -17.05 8.08 9.59
N PRO A 265 -17.33 6.91 8.99
CA PRO A 265 -16.29 5.96 8.65
C PRO A 265 -15.28 6.48 7.62
N ASN A 266 -13.97 6.38 7.90
CA ASN A 266 -12.93 6.68 6.91
C ASN A 266 -12.45 5.38 6.25
N LYS A 267 -12.93 5.10 5.04
CA LYS A 267 -12.57 3.88 4.32
C LYS A 267 -11.27 4.04 3.55
N LEU A 268 -10.36 3.08 3.69
CA LEU A 268 -9.19 2.98 2.83
C LEU A 268 -9.56 2.38 1.48
N GLU A 269 -9.29 3.14 0.43
CA GLU A 269 -9.47 2.68 -0.94
C GLU A 269 -8.36 1.69 -1.34
N ARG A 270 -8.77 0.61 -2.01
CA ARG A 270 -7.87 -0.46 -2.37
C ARG A 270 -6.88 0.02 -3.43
N GLU A 271 -5.61 -0.36 -3.27
CA GLU A 271 -4.49 -0.04 -4.16
C GLU A 271 -4.22 1.47 -4.32
N ARG A 272 -4.82 2.30 -3.47
CA ARG A 272 -4.50 3.72 -3.36
C ARG A 272 -3.59 3.94 -2.16
N THR A 273 -2.52 4.70 -2.37
CA THR A 273 -1.68 5.21 -1.29
C THR A 273 -2.43 6.34 -0.58
N CYS A 274 -2.45 6.28 0.76
CA CYS A 274 -3.07 7.28 1.62
C CYS A 274 -2.02 7.78 2.63
N LYS A 275 -1.98 9.09 2.84
CA LYS A 275 -1.10 9.72 3.84
C LYS A 275 -1.83 9.74 5.18
N LEU A 276 -1.24 9.14 6.20
CA LEU A 276 -1.82 8.99 7.54
C LEU A 276 -1.40 10.12 8.49
N LEU A 277 -0.14 10.56 8.33
CA LEU A 277 0.48 11.62 9.11
C LEU A 277 1.33 12.47 8.16
N ASP A 278 1.22 13.79 8.27
CA ASP A 278 2.08 14.74 7.54
C ASP A 278 3.11 15.34 8.49
N MET A 279 4.37 15.31 8.09
CA MET A 279 5.49 15.69 8.95
C MET A 279 5.53 17.19 9.21
N THR A 280 5.09 17.99 8.24
CA THR A 280 5.03 19.45 8.36
C THR A 280 3.95 19.82 9.37
N ILE A 281 2.77 19.20 9.26
CA ILE A 281 1.65 19.41 10.19
C ILE A 281 2.06 18.96 11.60
N PHE A 282 2.61 17.75 11.74
CA PHE A 282 3.04 17.23 13.04
C PHE A 282 4.10 18.12 13.69
N SER A 283 5.10 18.59 12.93
CA SER A 283 6.15 19.47 13.46
C SER A 283 5.58 20.79 13.97
N GLN A 284 4.64 21.38 13.22
CA GLN A 284 4.00 22.61 13.62
C GLN A 284 3.15 22.42 14.89
N GLU A 285 2.35 21.37 14.95
CA GLU A 285 1.56 21.03 16.14
C GLU A 285 2.47 20.77 17.35
N LEU A 286 3.60 20.07 17.16
CA LEU A 286 4.57 19.79 18.21
C LEU A 286 5.19 21.08 18.75
N GLN A 287 5.56 22.01 17.86
CA GLN A 287 6.11 23.30 18.26
C GLN A 287 5.08 24.12 19.04
N ASN A 288 3.83 24.16 18.58
CA ASN A 288 2.74 24.83 19.29
C ASN A 288 2.51 24.21 20.68
N HIS A 289 2.52 22.88 20.77
CA HIS A 289 2.38 22.16 22.03
C HIS A 289 3.51 22.49 23.02
N ARG A 290 4.77 22.49 22.56
CA ARG A 290 5.94 22.84 23.38
C ARG A 290 5.91 24.28 23.90
N GLN A 291 5.29 25.19 23.14
CA GLN A 291 5.09 26.59 23.54
C GLN A 291 3.84 26.78 24.42
N GLY A 292 3.06 25.72 24.67
CA GLY A 292 1.79 25.81 25.40
C GLY A 292 0.66 26.51 24.62
N THR A 293 0.83 26.73 23.31
CA THR A 293 -0.13 27.43 22.44
C THR A 293 -1.06 26.48 21.70
N GLY A 294 -0.86 25.16 21.82
CA GLY A 294 -1.66 24.15 21.15
C GLY A 294 -1.77 22.82 21.91
N PRO A 295 -2.73 21.96 21.49
CA PRO A 295 -2.89 20.64 22.06
C PRO A 295 -1.72 19.72 21.69
N LYS A 296 -1.60 18.59 22.40
CA LYS A 296 -0.64 17.53 22.06
C LYS A 296 -0.95 16.96 20.65
N PRO A 297 0.04 16.88 19.74
CA PRO A 297 -0.13 16.28 18.42
C PRO A 297 -0.62 14.85 18.49
N ARG A 298 -1.54 14.48 17.59
CA ARG A 298 -1.93 13.08 17.39
C ARG A 298 -0.92 12.41 16.47
N TYR A 299 -0.57 11.17 16.77
CA TYR A 299 0.34 10.37 15.94
C TYR A 299 -0.04 8.90 15.85
N VAL A 300 -0.88 8.40 16.77
CA VAL A 300 -1.39 7.03 16.72
C VAL A 300 -2.43 6.92 15.61
N VAL A 301 -2.29 5.88 14.79
CA VAL A 301 -3.23 5.53 13.73
C VAL A 301 -3.93 4.25 14.12
N ASP A 302 -5.26 4.29 14.13
CA ASP A 302 -6.12 3.13 14.36
C ASP A 302 -6.61 2.60 13.03
N LEU A 303 -6.48 1.29 12.82
CA LEU A 303 -7.01 0.56 11.67
C LEU A 303 -8.09 -0.41 12.17
N CYS A 304 -9.20 -0.50 11.43
CA CYS A 304 -10.28 -1.45 11.69
C CYS A 304 -10.52 -2.29 10.43
N PHE A 305 -10.56 -3.62 10.59
CA PHE A 305 -10.67 -4.55 9.48
C PHE A 305 -12.05 -5.19 9.46
N GLY A 306 -12.73 -5.13 8.31
CA GLY A 306 -14.03 -5.75 8.09
C GLY A 306 -15.25 -4.92 8.51
N GLU A 307 -15.09 -4.00 9.43
CA GLU A 307 -16.16 -3.19 10.02
C GLU A 307 -15.93 -1.69 9.82
N GLU A 308 -17.02 -0.92 9.77
CA GLU A 308 -16.97 0.53 9.66
C GLU A 308 -16.30 1.17 10.88
N PHE A 309 -15.48 2.20 10.64
CA PHE A 309 -14.74 2.91 11.70
C PHE A 309 -14.28 4.30 11.22
N PRO A 310 -14.33 5.36 12.05
CA PRO A 310 -15.03 5.47 13.33
C PRO A 310 -16.50 5.06 13.25
N ASP A 311 -17.04 4.62 14.38
CA ASP A 311 -18.43 4.17 14.53
C ASP A 311 -18.99 4.74 15.83
N THR A 312 -19.99 5.60 15.72
CA THR A 312 -20.60 6.28 16.88
C THR A 312 -21.52 5.35 17.67
N SER A 313 -21.92 4.21 17.10
CA SER A 313 -22.83 3.26 17.74
C SER A 313 -22.13 2.27 18.67
N GLN A 314 -20.83 2.02 18.45
CA GLN A 314 -20.06 1.05 19.22
C GLN A 314 -18.61 1.49 19.42
N PRO A 315 -18.04 1.29 20.62
CA PRO A 315 -16.66 1.64 20.88
C PRO A 315 -15.69 0.73 20.12
N LYS A 316 -14.46 1.23 19.89
CA LYS A 316 -13.37 0.48 19.26
C LYS A 316 -13.13 -0.90 19.90
N SER A 317 -13.31 -1.01 21.22
CA SER A 317 -13.13 -2.27 21.96
C SER A 317 -14.12 -3.37 21.61
N LYS A 318 -15.19 -3.08 20.85
CA LYS A 318 -16.14 -4.08 20.35
C LYS A 318 -15.86 -4.55 18.92
N LYS A 319 -14.91 -3.93 18.24
CA LYS A 319 -14.53 -4.29 16.86
C LYS A 319 -13.78 -5.62 16.85
N LEU A 320 -14.09 -6.46 15.87
CA LEU A 320 -13.54 -7.80 15.68
C LEU A 320 -12.01 -7.78 15.61
N ILE A 321 -11.46 -6.99 14.67
CA ILE A 321 -10.02 -6.90 14.44
C ILE A 321 -9.64 -5.43 14.27
N THR A 322 -8.76 -4.95 15.15
CA THR A 322 -8.16 -3.61 15.02
C THR A 322 -6.64 -3.68 15.14
N ALA A 323 -5.96 -2.69 14.56
CA ALA A 323 -4.53 -2.49 14.74
C ALA A 323 -4.25 -1.05 15.13
N GLN A 324 -3.30 -0.84 16.04
CA GLN A 324 -2.67 0.46 16.27
C GLN A 324 -1.32 0.47 15.58
N VAL A 325 -1.07 1.53 14.83
CA VAL A 325 0.24 1.84 14.26
C VAL A 325 0.76 3.10 14.91
N ILE A 326 1.94 3.00 15.52
CA ILE A 326 2.56 4.04 16.32
C ILE A 326 3.93 4.34 15.72
N PRO A 327 4.12 5.50 15.07
CA PRO A 327 5.44 5.93 14.64
C PRO A 327 6.31 6.31 15.84
N LEU A 328 7.42 5.60 16.04
CA LEU A 328 8.25 5.78 17.24
C LEU A 328 8.99 7.12 17.25
N PHE A 329 9.32 7.68 16.08
CA PHE A 329 9.88 9.04 15.99
C PHE A 329 8.97 10.06 16.70
N ALA A 330 7.64 9.88 16.63
CA ALA A 330 6.69 10.82 17.20
C ALA A 330 6.66 10.71 18.73
N VAL A 331 6.77 9.48 19.25
CA VAL A 331 6.89 9.21 20.68
C VAL A 331 8.13 9.91 21.23
N GLU A 332 9.29 9.68 20.61
CA GLU A 332 10.56 10.26 21.05
C GLU A 332 10.56 11.80 20.99
N CYS A 333 9.98 12.36 19.92
CA CYS A 333 9.81 13.81 19.79
C CYS A 333 8.98 14.40 20.94
N LEU A 334 7.97 13.69 21.42
CA LEU A 334 7.13 14.12 22.53
C LEU A 334 7.78 13.87 23.90
N GLU A 335 8.49 12.76 24.08
CA GLU A 335 9.15 12.42 25.35
C GLU A 335 10.39 13.28 25.64
N SER A 336 11.09 13.75 24.61
CA SER A 336 12.27 14.62 24.75
C SER A 336 12.02 15.94 25.49
N HIS A 337 10.78 16.26 25.84
CA HIS A 337 10.37 17.49 26.52
C HIS A 337 9.39 17.24 27.69
N ASP A 338 9.21 16.00 28.17
CA ASP A 338 8.38 15.79 29.35
C ASP A 338 9.08 16.38 30.59
N PRO A 339 8.60 17.51 31.16
CA PRO A 339 9.26 18.16 32.30
C PRO A 339 9.22 17.28 33.56
N SER A 340 8.41 16.22 33.56
CA SER A 340 8.27 15.28 34.67
C SER A 340 9.40 14.23 34.75
N LYS A 341 10.28 14.15 33.75
CA LYS A 341 11.45 13.24 33.75
C LYS A 341 12.79 13.91 34.04
N SER A 342 12.84 15.19 34.43
CA SER A 342 14.06 15.78 34.97
C SER A 342 14.32 15.20 36.36
N VAL A 343 15.17 14.17 36.41
CA VAL A 343 15.73 13.65 37.65
C VAL A 343 16.49 14.80 38.32
N ASP A 344 15.96 15.27 39.45
CA ASP A 344 16.70 16.11 40.39
C ASP A 344 17.93 15.33 40.85
N VAL A 345 19.05 15.54 40.17
CA VAL A 345 20.37 15.20 40.72
C VAL A 345 20.64 16.23 41.81
N LYS A 346 20.18 15.92 43.03
CA LYS A 346 20.61 16.63 44.24
C LYS A 346 22.14 16.57 44.29
N PRO A 347 22.85 17.71 44.38
CA PRO A 347 24.27 17.68 44.65
C PRO A 347 24.51 17.09 46.05
N SER A 348 25.37 16.08 46.11
CA SER A 348 25.88 15.46 47.33
C SER A 348 26.42 16.52 48.29
N PRO A 349 26.16 16.43 49.60
CA PRO A 349 26.71 17.39 50.54
C PRO A 349 28.23 17.21 50.65
N SER A 350 28.94 18.32 50.47
CA SER A 350 30.37 18.47 50.72
C SER A 350 30.77 17.93 52.09
N HIS A 351 31.75 17.03 52.13
CA HIS A 351 32.46 16.64 53.34
C HIS A 351 32.99 17.88 54.07
N ARG A 352 32.39 18.24 55.21
CA ARG A 352 33.05 19.10 56.20
C ARG A 352 34.15 18.27 56.85
N SER A 353 35.40 18.71 56.65
CA SER A 353 36.53 18.25 57.44
C SER A 353 36.32 18.73 58.89
N CYS A 354 36.20 17.76 59.80
CA CYS A 354 36.27 17.99 61.23
C CYS A 354 37.75 17.97 61.62
N MET A 355 38.34 19.15 61.86
CA MET A 355 39.62 19.23 62.57
C MET A 355 39.35 19.09 64.06
N GLN A 356 39.76 17.95 64.63
CA GLN A 356 39.93 17.78 66.07
C GLN A 356 41.28 18.35 66.48
N SER A 357 41.23 19.27 67.43
CA SER A 357 42.37 19.81 68.17
C SER A 357 42.84 18.81 69.23
N HIS A 358 44.12 18.43 69.17
CA HIS A 358 44.87 17.91 70.31
C HIS A 358 45.79 19.02 70.83
N ALA A 359 45.47 19.54 72.01
CA ALA A 359 46.41 20.04 73.03
C ALA A 359 45.61 20.30 74.32
#